data_AF-A0A964ZPY7-F1
#
_entry.id   AF-A0A964ZPY7-F1
#
_cell.length_a   1.000
_cell.length_b   1.000
_cell.length_c   1.000
_cell.angle_alpha   90.00
_cell.angle_beta   90.00
_cell.angle_gamma   90.00
#
_symmetry.space_group_name_H-M   'P 1'
#
loop_
_entity.id
_entity.type
_entity.pdbx_description
1 polymer ?
#
loop_
_entity_poly.entity_id
_entity_poly.type
_entity_poly.pdbx_seq_one_letter_code
_entity_poly.pdbx_strand_id
1 'polypeptide(L)'
;SNASCTTNCFVPLVKVLDDAFGVVNGLMTTVHAYTGDQMLVDGPHSDLRRARGAAINITPTSTGAARATSLVMESMKGKLDGTALRVPVPTGSITDFVANLQKPATVDEINAAFKAAANGALQGVLEYCTAPIVSSDIVTNPHSCIFDADLTMSMGSLVKVLGWYDNEWGYSCRLVDVTTHIGRAIA
;
A
#
# COMPACT_ATOMS: atom_id res chain seq x y z
N SER A 1 -17.24 -5.76 -1.87
CA SER A 1 -16.06 -5.87 -0.99
C SER A 1 -15.19 -4.65 -1.22
N ASN A 2 -14.68 -3.99 -0.16
CA ASN A 2 -13.78 -2.82 -0.26
C ASN A 2 -12.27 -3.22 -0.26
N ALA A 3 -11.99 -4.49 -0.61
CA ALA A 3 -10.65 -5.09 -0.53
C ALA A 3 -10.03 -4.98 0.88
N SER A 4 -8.71 -4.77 0.98
CA SER A 4 -7.97 -4.59 2.24
C SER A 4 -7.30 -3.23 2.31
N CYS A 5 -6.86 -2.79 3.50
CA CYS A 5 -6.08 -1.58 3.68
C CYS A 5 -4.81 -1.58 2.81
N THR A 6 -4.04 -2.67 2.81
CA THR A 6 -2.84 -2.81 1.97
C THR A 6 -3.17 -2.75 0.47
N THR A 7 -4.27 -3.37 0.01
CA THR A 7 -4.68 -3.27 -1.40
C THR A 7 -5.05 -1.83 -1.77
N ASN A 8 -5.74 -1.11 -0.89
CA ASN A 8 -6.09 0.30 -1.11
C ASN A 8 -4.85 1.20 -1.22
N CYS A 9 -3.77 0.90 -0.48
CA CYS A 9 -2.50 1.60 -0.62
C CYS A 9 -1.71 1.18 -1.88
N PHE A 10 -1.66 -0.13 -2.13
CA PHE A 10 -0.81 -0.70 -3.18
C PHE A 10 -1.31 -0.42 -4.59
N VAL A 11 -2.62 -0.46 -4.82
CA VAL A 11 -3.21 -0.25 -6.16
C VAL A 11 -2.87 1.12 -6.76
N PRO A 12 -2.96 2.25 -6.02
CA PRO A 12 -2.45 3.54 -6.48
C PRO A 12 -0.99 3.52 -6.93
N LEU A 13 -0.10 2.86 -6.17
CA LEU A 13 1.32 2.75 -6.55
C LEU A 13 1.50 2.01 -7.88
N VAL A 14 0.82 0.88 -8.03
CA VAL A 14 0.87 0.07 -9.26
C VAL A 14 0.29 0.85 -10.44
N LYS A 15 -0.88 1.48 -10.25
CA LYS A 15 -1.58 2.22 -11.31
C LYS A 15 -0.73 3.35 -11.88
N VAL A 16 -0.12 4.16 -11.02
CA VAL A 16 0.70 5.28 -11.49
C VAL A 16 1.92 4.78 -12.27
N LEU A 17 2.60 3.75 -11.78
CA LEU A 17 3.75 3.18 -12.49
C LEU A 17 3.35 2.50 -13.80
N ASP A 18 2.22 1.78 -13.83
CA ASP A 18 1.75 1.07 -15.02
C ASP A 18 1.29 2.05 -16.10
N ASP A 19 0.49 3.05 -15.75
CA ASP A 19 -0.01 4.06 -16.69
C ASP A 19 1.15 4.86 -17.33
N ALA A 20 2.18 5.19 -16.55
CA ALA A 20 3.30 6.02 -17.02
C ALA A 20 4.40 5.21 -17.75
N PHE A 21 4.77 4.05 -17.20
CA PHE A 21 5.98 3.31 -17.60
C PHE A 21 5.73 1.85 -17.99
N GLY A 22 4.55 1.31 -17.66
CA GLY A 22 4.17 -0.08 -17.87
C GLY A 22 4.83 -1.01 -16.85
N VAL A 23 4.05 -1.69 -16.02
CA VAL A 23 4.56 -2.67 -15.05
C VAL A 23 4.58 -4.06 -15.68
N VAL A 24 5.78 -4.66 -15.74
CA VAL A 24 5.99 -6.03 -16.23
C VAL A 24 5.66 -7.04 -15.14
N ASN A 25 6.24 -6.87 -13.96
CA ASN A 25 5.98 -7.64 -12.74
C ASN A 25 6.58 -6.91 -11.53
N GLY A 26 6.29 -7.40 -10.32
CA GLY A 26 6.89 -6.85 -9.12
C GLY A 26 6.52 -7.60 -7.84
N LEU A 27 7.23 -7.25 -6.77
CA LEU A 27 7.05 -7.81 -5.45
C LEU A 27 6.75 -6.70 -4.46
N MET A 28 5.79 -6.96 -3.58
CA MET A 28 5.37 -6.04 -2.53
C MET A 28 5.70 -6.62 -1.15
N THR A 29 6.27 -5.79 -0.29
CA THR A 29 6.32 -6.07 1.14
C THR A 29 5.58 -4.97 1.86
N THR A 30 4.60 -5.30 2.69
CA THR A 30 4.03 -4.31 3.59
C THR A 30 4.64 -4.47 4.98
N VAL A 31 5.22 -3.39 5.50
CA VAL A 31 5.56 -3.28 6.91
C VAL A 31 4.34 -2.70 7.60
N HIS A 32 3.63 -3.56 8.33
CA HIS A 32 2.28 -3.28 8.76
C HIS A 32 2.21 -3.24 10.29
N ALA A 33 1.45 -2.28 10.82
CA ALA A 33 1.03 -2.27 12.21
C ALA A 33 0.44 -3.62 12.63
N TYR A 34 0.59 -4.00 13.90
CA TYR A 34 -0.13 -5.16 14.40
C TYR A 34 -1.64 -4.86 14.46
N THR A 35 -2.46 -5.90 14.49
CA THR A 35 -3.93 -5.76 14.55
C THR A 35 -4.50 -6.59 15.71
N GLY A 36 -5.81 -6.46 15.97
CA GLY A 36 -6.51 -7.26 16.98
C GLY A 36 -6.53 -8.77 16.73
N ASP A 37 -6.06 -9.25 15.58
CA ASP A 37 -5.88 -10.67 15.27
C ASP A 37 -4.62 -11.25 15.95
N GLN A 38 -3.65 -10.42 16.32
CA GLN A 38 -2.40 -10.85 16.96
C GLN A 38 -2.51 -10.87 18.48
N MET A 39 -1.63 -11.64 19.12
CA MET A 39 -1.65 -11.82 20.57
C MET A 39 -0.82 -10.77 21.31
N LEU A 40 -1.27 -10.37 22.51
CA LEU A 40 -0.51 -9.49 23.40
C LEU A 40 0.78 -10.15 23.91
N VAL A 41 0.67 -11.42 24.31
CA VAL A 41 1.75 -12.34 24.71
C VAL A 41 1.61 -13.63 23.91
N ASP A 42 2.60 -14.51 23.94
CA ASP A 42 2.53 -15.77 23.21
C ASP A 42 1.25 -16.58 23.55
N GLY A 43 0.46 -16.97 22.54
CA GLY A 43 -0.86 -17.57 22.70
C GLY A 43 -1.34 -18.36 21.46
N PRO A 44 -2.48 -19.06 21.54
CA PRO A 44 -2.93 -19.98 20.48
C PRO A 44 -3.45 -19.24 19.23
N HIS A 45 -2.84 -19.48 18.07
CA HIS A 45 -3.29 -18.92 16.79
C HIS A 45 -3.04 -19.91 15.64
N SER A 46 -3.86 -19.90 14.59
CA SER A 46 -3.73 -20.81 13.43
C SER A 46 -2.47 -20.56 12.60
N ASP A 47 -2.12 -19.29 12.41
CA ASP A 47 -0.77 -18.85 12.01
C ASP A 47 0.14 -18.79 13.24
N LEU A 48 1.04 -19.76 13.39
CA LEU A 48 1.98 -19.88 14.52
C LEU A 48 2.95 -18.70 14.65
N ARG A 49 3.11 -17.87 13.62
CA ARG A 49 3.92 -16.65 13.75
C ARG A 49 3.11 -15.55 14.43
N ARG A 50 1.80 -15.42 14.13
CA ARG A 50 0.89 -14.47 14.79
C ARG A 50 0.50 -14.87 16.22
N ALA A 51 0.75 -16.12 16.58
CA ALA A 51 0.70 -16.60 17.96
C ALA A 51 1.68 -15.86 18.89
N ARG A 52 2.73 -15.23 18.36
CA ARG A 52 3.78 -14.57 19.15
C ARG A 52 3.39 -13.13 19.55
N GLY A 53 3.84 -12.68 20.71
CA GLY A 53 3.52 -11.35 21.25
C GLY A 53 3.78 -10.21 20.25
N ALA A 54 2.73 -9.47 19.90
CA ALA A 54 2.71 -8.52 18.78
C ALA A 54 3.61 -7.29 19.01
N ALA A 55 3.61 -6.76 20.23
CA ALA A 55 4.31 -5.52 20.58
C ALA A 55 5.82 -5.67 20.81
N ILE A 56 6.38 -6.87 20.59
CA ILE A 56 7.80 -7.15 20.82
C ILE A 56 8.45 -7.95 19.68
N ASN A 57 7.73 -8.23 18.59
CA ASN A 57 8.22 -9.04 17.48
C ASN A 57 8.00 -8.35 16.13
N ILE A 58 8.92 -8.63 15.20
CA ILE A 58 8.67 -8.51 13.77
C ILE A 58 8.17 -9.87 13.29
N THR A 59 6.92 -9.94 12.84
CA THR A 59 6.24 -11.20 12.55
C THR A 59 5.94 -11.32 11.05
N PRO A 60 6.68 -12.16 10.30
CA PRO A 60 6.43 -12.35 8.87
C PRO A 60 5.15 -13.17 8.62
N THR A 61 4.31 -12.75 7.70
CA THR A 61 3.08 -13.46 7.34
C THR A 61 2.79 -13.32 5.84
N SER A 62 2.01 -14.24 5.29
CA SER A 62 1.55 -14.14 3.90
C SER A 62 0.47 -13.06 3.78
N THR A 63 0.33 -12.49 2.60
CA THR A 63 -0.77 -11.57 2.29
C THR A 63 -1.31 -11.85 0.90
N GLY A 64 -2.63 -11.71 0.73
CA GLY A 64 -3.28 -11.75 -0.58
C GLY A 64 -3.34 -10.39 -1.27
N ALA A 65 -2.90 -9.32 -0.60
CA ALA A 65 -3.16 -7.94 -1.04
C ALA A 65 -2.59 -7.62 -2.43
N ALA A 66 -1.37 -8.08 -2.74
CA ALA A 66 -0.76 -7.89 -4.05
C ALA A 66 -1.48 -8.67 -5.15
N ARG A 67 -1.86 -9.93 -4.88
CA ARG A 67 -2.61 -10.77 -5.82
C ARG A 67 -4.02 -10.21 -6.08
N ALA A 68 -4.63 -9.61 -5.06
CA ALA A 68 -5.94 -8.98 -5.16
C ALA A 68 -5.95 -7.74 -6.08
N THR A 69 -4.79 -7.15 -6.40
CA THR A 69 -4.70 -6.09 -7.43
C THR A 69 -5.25 -6.56 -8.77
N SER A 70 -5.14 -7.85 -9.11
CA SER A 70 -5.70 -8.37 -10.36
C SER A 70 -7.23 -8.29 -10.44
N LEU A 71 -7.92 -8.23 -9.30
CA LEU A 71 -9.39 -8.07 -9.26
C LEU A 71 -9.86 -6.68 -9.69
N VAL A 72 -8.97 -5.68 -9.63
CA VAL A 72 -9.25 -4.29 -10.03
C VAL A 72 -8.44 -3.87 -11.26
N MET A 73 -7.33 -4.53 -11.54
CA MET A 73 -6.44 -4.32 -12.68
C MET A 73 -6.12 -5.68 -13.33
N GLU A 74 -6.98 -6.17 -14.22
CA GLU A 74 -6.80 -7.49 -14.86
C GLU A 74 -5.45 -7.62 -15.59
N SER A 75 -4.89 -6.50 -16.09
CA SER A 75 -3.54 -6.44 -16.69
C SER A 75 -2.41 -6.89 -15.76
N MET A 76 -2.66 -6.94 -14.44
CA MET A 76 -1.73 -7.34 -13.38
C MET A 76 -1.87 -8.80 -12.93
N LYS A 77 -2.77 -9.57 -13.55
CA LYS A 77 -2.97 -10.98 -13.19
C LYS A 77 -1.70 -11.81 -13.37
N GLY A 78 -1.27 -12.44 -12.28
CA GLY A 78 -0.05 -13.25 -12.24
C GLY A 78 1.26 -12.46 -12.24
N LYS A 79 1.21 -11.12 -12.21
CA LYS A 79 2.41 -10.26 -12.27
C LYS A 79 2.89 -9.75 -10.91
N LEU A 80 2.02 -9.76 -9.91
CA LEU A 80 2.27 -9.18 -8.60
C LEU A 80 2.06 -10.20 -7.49
N ASP A 81 3.01 -10.29 -6.57
CA ASP A 81 2.87 -11.06 -5.33
C ASP A 81 3.53 -10.31 -4.16
N GLY A 82 3.34 -10.76 -2.94
CA GLY A 82 3.92 -10.07 -1.80
C GLY A 82 3.80 -10.77 -0.45
N THR A 83 4.45 -10.16 0.53
CA THR A 83 4.46 -10.61 1.93
C THR A 83 4.17 -9.43 2.86
N ALA A 84 3.93 -9.73 4.13
CA ALA A 84 3.77 -8.73 5.16
C ALA A 84 4.73 -9.00 6.33
N LEU A 85 5.26 -7.94 6.89
CA LEU A 85 5.99 -7.92 8.16
C LEU A 85 5.14 -7.15 9.15
N ARG A 86 4.55 -7.83 10.14
CA ARG A 86 3.87 -7.16 11.24
C ARG A 86 4.92 -6.62 12.20
N VAL A 87 4.84 -5.36 12.57
CA VAL A 87 5.83 -4.72 13.45
C VAL A 87 5.19 -4.12 14.70
N PRO A 88 5.97 -3.84 15.77
CA PRO A 88 5.48 -3.29 17.05
C PRO A 88 4.99 -1.83 17.01
N VAL A 89 4.16 -1.47 16.02
CA VAL A 89 3.47 -0.17 15.95
C VAL A 89 1.95 -0.41 15.95
N PRO A 90 1.17 0.37 16.71
CA PRO A 90 -0.27 0.15 16.85
C PRO A 90 -1.06 0.56 15.60
N THR A 91 -0.58 1.58 14.87
CA THR A 91 -1.15 2.03 13.60
C THR A 91 -0.06 2.74 12.80
N GLY A 92 -0.34 2.95 11.52
CA GLY A 92 0.58 3.52 10.55
C GLY A 92 1.44 2.43 9.91
N SER A 93 1.13 2.14 8.65
CA SER A 93 1.75 1.08 7.86
C SER A 93 2.39 1.65 6.59
N ILE A 94 3.29 0.90 5.97
CA ILE A 94 3.94 1.28 4.71
C ILE A 94 4.00 0.09 3.75
N THR A 95 3.83 0.39 2.48
CA THR A 95 4.00 -0.55 1.37
C THR A 95 5.32 -0.25 0.68
N ASP A 96 6.21 -1.24 0.59
CA ASP A 96 7.41 -1.26 -0.25
C ASP A 96 7.09 -2.04 -1.52
N PHE A 97 7.17 -1.37 -2.68
CA PHE A 97 6.93 -1.97 -3.97
C PHE A 97 8.18 -1.91 -4.85
N VAL A 98 8.70 -3.09 -5.21
CA VAL A 98 9.76 -3.24 -6.20
C VAL A 98 9.14 -3.73 -7.51
N ALA A 99 9.38 -3.02 -8.60
CA ALA A 99 8.77 -3.29 -9.90
C ALA A 99 9.80 -3.31 -11.03
N ASN A 100 9.60 -4.20 -11.99
CA ASN A 100 10.23 -4.13 -13.29
C ASN A 100 9.30 -3.37 -14.25
N LEU A 101 9.81 -2.29 -14.83
CA LEU A 101 9.11 -1.43 -15.77
C LEU A 101 9.46 -1.78 -17.22
N GLN A 102 8.48 -1.64 -18.10
CA GLN A 102 8.63 -1.81 -19.54
C GLN A 102 9.48 -0.69 -20.16
N LYS A 103 9.32 0.53 -19.65
CA LYS A 103 10.15 1.69 -20.00
C LYS A 103 11.03 2.06 -18.79
N PRO A 104 12.35 2.21 -18.95
CA PRO A 104 13.19 2.75 -17.89
C PRO A 104 12.72 4.14 -17.48
N ALA A 105 12.87 4.48 -16.19
CA ALA A 105 12.48 5.78 -15.67
C ALA A 105 13.48 6.26 -14.62
N THR A 106 13.75 7.56 -14.57
CA THR A 106 14.53 8.20 -13.51
C THR A 106 13.68 8.48 -12.27
N VAL A 107 14.33 8.77 -11.13
CA VAL A 107 13.63 9.17 -9.90
C VAL A 107 12.74 10.39 -10.13
N ASP A 108 13.23 11.40 -10.86
CA ASP A 108 12.49 12.62 -11.16
C ASP A 108 11.24 12.36 -12.00
N GLU A 109 11.34 11.49 -13.02
CA GLU A 109 10.20 11.10 -13.86
C GLU A 109 9.13 10.35 -13.06
N ILE A 110 9.56 9.41 -12.21
CA ILE A 110 8.65 8.66 -11.33
C ILE A 110 7.93 9.63 -10.37
N ASN A 111 8.70 10.48 -9.68
CA ASN A 111 8.16 11.47 -8.75
C ASN A 111 7.20 12.45 -9.44
N ALA A 112 7.50 12.88 -10.66
CA ALA A 112 6.62 13.73 -11.45
C ALA A 112 5.29 13.02 -11.81
N ALA A 113 5.33 11.74 -12.17
CA ALA A 113 4.12 10.95 -12.44
C ALA A 113 3.23 10.82 -11.20
N PHE A 114 3.81 10.53 -10.03
CA PHE A 114 3.08 10.47 -8.77
C PHE A 114 2.49 11.82 -8.35
N LYS A 115 3.26 12.90 -8.49
CA LYS A 115 2.78 14.26 -8.20
C LYS A 115 1.63 14.66 -9.12
N ALA A 116 1.69 14.31 -10.40
CA ALA A 116 0.62 14.57 -11.35
C ALA A 116 -0.65 13.76 -11.02
N ALA A 117 -0.51 12.48 -10.69
CA ALA A 117 -1.64 11.62 -10.33
C ALA A 117 -2.33 12.09 -9.03
N ALA A 118 -1.56 12.46 -8.01
CA ALA A 118 -2.07 12.98 -6.73
C ALA A 118 -2.85 14.30 -6.88
N ASN A 119 -2.41 15.18 -7.80
CA ASN A 119 -3.09 16.44 -8.10
C ASN A 119 -4.19 16.31 -9.17
N GLY A 120 -4.48 15.10 -9.64
CA GLY A 120 -5.37 14.84 -10.76
C GLY A 120 -6.33 13.70 -10.47
N ALA A 121 -6.21 12.63 -11.26
CA ALA A 121 -7.15 11.52 -11.26
C ALA A 121 -7.26 10.76 -9.91
N LEU A 122 -6.25 10.87 -9.04
CA LEU A 122 -6.22 10.21 -7.73
C LEU A 122 -6.30 11.20 -6.56
N GLN A 123 -6.73 12.44 -6.80
CA GLN A 123 -6.89 13.43 -5.74
C GLN A 123 -7.82 12.91 -4.62
N GLY A 124 -7.38 13.06 -3.36
CA GLY A 124 -8.10 12.56 -2.18
C GLY A 124 -7.93 11.06 -1.91
N VAL A 125 -7.31 10.32 -2.82
CA VAL A 125 -6.95 8.89 -2.65
C VAL A 125 -5.44 8.72 -2.49
N LEU A 126 -4.66 9.42 -3.32
CA LEU A 126 -3.20 9.45 -3.32
C LEU A 126 -2.72 10.83 -2.89
N GLU A 127 -1.83 10.87 -1.90
CA GLU A 127 -1.07 12.05 -1.50
C GLU A 127 0.38 11.92 -1.99
N TYR A 128 0.99 13.03 -2.43
CA TYR A 128 2.40 13.10 -2.78
C TYR A 128 3.15 13.86 -1.67
N CYS A 129 4.07 13.18 -0.99
CA CYS A 129 4.78 13.71 0.17
C CYS A 129 6.30 13.82 -0.10
N THR A 130 6.88 14.96 0.27
CA THR A 130 8.34 15.22 0.25
C THR A 130 8.86 15.59 1.65
N ALA A 131 8.04 15.47 2.67
CA ALA A 131 8.46 15.68 4.06
C ALA A 131 9.04 14.37 4.60
N PRO A 132 10.07 14.42 5.47
CA PRO A 132 10.69 13.24 6.06
C PRO A 132 9.81 12.66 7.17
N ILE A 133 8.64 12.15 6.80
CA ILE A 133 7.61 11.63 7.71
C ILE A 133 7.95 10.22 8.22
N VAL A 134 7.39 9.88 9.38
CA VAL A 134 7.43 8.52 9.95
C VAL A 134 6.01 8.00 10.23
N SER A 135 5.89 6.77 10.71
CA SER A 135 4.58 6.09 10.86
C SER A 135 3.59 6.83 11.77
N SER A 136 4.06 7.61 12.75
CA SER A 136 3.17 8.40 13.62
C SER A 136 2.56 9.62 12.93
N ASP A 137 3.22 10.17 11.91
CA ASP A 137 2.79 11.42 11.25
C ASP A 137 1.60 11.19 10.31
N ILE A 138 1.39 9.94 9.90
CA ILE A 138 0.31 9.55 8.98
C ILE A 138 -0.97 9.11 9.71
N VAL A 139 -0.94 9.06 11.05
CA VAL A 139 -2.09 8.61 11.83
C VAL A 139 -3.24 9.58 11.65
N THR A 140 -4.44 9.07 11.40
CA THR A 140 -5.64 9.82 11.00
C THR A 140 -5.56 10.54 9.64
N ASN A 141 -4.55 10.24 8.81
CA ASN A 141 -4.53 10.70 7.43
C ASN A 141 -5.57 9.93 6.59
N PRO A 142 -6.48 10.60 5.88
CA PRO A 142 -7.60 9.95 5.19
C PRO A 142 -7.24 9.35 3.83
N HIS A 143 -6.02 9.55 3.32
CA HIS A 143 -5.61 9.02 2.02
C HIS A 143 -5.42 7.50 2.07
N SER A 144 -5.62 6.84 0.93
CA SER A 144 -5.33 5.41 0.81
C SER A 144 -3.83 5.15 0.69
N CYS A 145 -3.10 6.08 0.07
CA CYS A 145 -1.67 6.00 -0.13
C CYS A 145 -1.06 7.39 -0.01
N ILE A 146 -0.03 7.52 0.80
CA ILE A 146 0.81 8.73 0.89
C ILE A 146 2.16 8.34 0.31
N PHE A 147 2.38 8.66 -0.95
CA PHE A 147 3.60 8.34 -1.67
C PHE A 147 4.78 9.13 -1.11
N ASP A 148 5.84 8.43 -0.75
CA ASP A 148 7.05 9.02 -0.17
C ASP A 148 8.09 9.26 -1.27
N ALA A 149 8.20 10.51 -1.71
CA ALA A 149 9.04 10.86 -2.86
C ALA A 149 10.54 10.72 -2.59
N ASP A 150 10.95 10.90 -1.33
CA ASP A 150 12.35 10.87 -0.91
C ASP A 150 12.90 9.43 -0.86
N LEU A 151 12.00 8.43 -0.76
CA LEU A 151 12.36 7.01 -0.74
C LEU A 151 12.32 6.34 -2.12
N THR A 152 12.08 7.11 -3.19
CA THR A 152 12.05 6.58 -4.56
C THR A 152 13.44 6.17 -5.02
N MET A 153 13.56 4.96 -5.54
CA MET A 153 14.80 4.42 -6.10
C MET A 153 14.59 3.97 -7.53
N SER A 154 15.57 4.24 -8.39
CA SER A 154 15.60 3.75 -9.76
C SER A 154 16.97 3.20 -10.14
N MET A 155 16.95 2.05 -10.80
CA MET A 155 18.05 1.45 -11.52
C MET A 155 17.66 1.22 -12.99
N GLY A 156 17.02 2.22 -13.60
CA GLY A 156 16.48 2.14 -14.96
C GLY A 156 15.11 1.48 -14.98
N SER A 157 15.04 0.23 -15.43
CA SER A 157 13.78 -0.53 -15.46
C SER A 157 13.42 -1.16 -14.11
N LEU A 158 14.38 -1.38 -13.21
CA LEU A 158 14.09 -1.86 -11.86
C LEU A 158 13.93 -0.66 -10.94
N VAL A 159 12.75 -0.51 -10.33
CA VAL A 159 12.44 0.62 -9.46
C VAL A 159 11.90 0.16 -8.12
N LYS A 160 12.03 1.00 -7.11
CA LYS A 160 11.37 0.83 -5.81
C LYS A 160 10.65 2.12 -5.44
N VAL A 161 9.40 1.99 -5.00
CA VAL A 161 8.58 3.08 -4.48
C VAL A 161 7.91 2.69 -3.17
N LEU A 162 7.66 3.68 -2.32
CA LEU A 162 7.05 3.46 -1.02
C LEU A 162 5.80 4.33 -0.85
N GLY A 163 4.79 3.75 -0.18
CA GLY A 163 3.53 4.43 0.13
C GLY A 163 3.11 4.14 1.56
N TRP A 164 3.00 5.19 2.37
CA TRP A 164 2.43 5.10 3.72
C TRP A 164 0.90 5.02 3.65
N TYR A 165 0.30 4.44 4.68
CA TYR A 165 -1.15 4.41 4.85
C TYR A 165 -1.52 4.17 6.32
N ASP A 166 -2.50 4.94 6.80
CA ASP A 166 -3.19 4.57 8.03
C ASP A 166 -4.11 3.39 7.71
N ASN A 167 -3.74 2.22 8.21
CA ASN A 167 -4.46 0.97 7.94
C ASN A 167 -5.87 0.93 8.55
N GLU A 168 -6.20 1.83 9.47
CA GLU A 168 -7.52 1.95 10.08
C GLU A 168 -8.31 3.10 9.45
N TRP A 169 -7.75 4.31 9.49
CA TRP A 169 -8.47 5.53 9.13
C TRP A 169 -8.65 5.70 7.63
N GLY A 170 -7.57 5.61 6.85
CA GLY A 170 -7.63 5.74 5.38
C GLY A 170 -8.55 4.69 4.76
N TYR A 171 -8.49 3.44 5.25
CA TYR A 171 -9.40 2.38 4.82
C TYR A 171 -10.86 2.66 5.19
N SER A 172 -11.12 3.18 6.39
CA SER A 172 -12.46 3.54 6.84
C SER A 172 -13.05 4.68 6.01
N CYS A 173 -12.25 5.70 5.66
CA CYS A 173 -12.66 6.75 4.74
C CYS A 173 -13.06 6.19 3.38
N ARG A 174 -12.27 5.25 2.81
CA ARG A 174 -12.63 4.58 1.54
C ARG A 174 -13.92 3.79 1.63
N LEU A 175 -14.20 3.16 2.77
CA LEU A 175 -15.45 2.44 2.97
C LEU A 175 -16.66 3.40 2.93
N VAL A 176 -16.55 4.58 3.54
CA VAL A 176 -17.57 5.63 3.46
C VAL A 176 -17.74 6.11 2.02
N ASP A 177 -16.65 6.34 1.30
CA ASP A 177 -16.67 6.78 -0.10
C ASP A 177 -17.41 5.77 -1.00
N VAL A 178 -17.06 4.48 -0.90
CA VAL A 178 -17.70 3.41 -1.68
C VAL A 178 -19.17 3.26 -1.32
N THR A 179 -19.52 3.33 -0.03
CA THR A 179 -20.92 3.24 0.42
C THR A 179 -21.73 4.40 -0.13
N THR A 180 -21.19 5.61 -0.10
CA THR A 180 -21.83 6.81 -0.65
C THR A 180 -22.00 6.71 -2.16
N HIS A 181 -20.98 6.21 -2.87
CA HIS A 181 -21.03 6.02 -4.31
C HIS A 181 -22.12 5.01 -4.72
N ILE A 182 -22.16 3.84 -4.07
CA ILE A 182 -23.19 2.82 -4.33
C ILE A 182 -24.59 3.36 -3.97
N GLY A 183 -24.72 4.03 -2.82
CA GLY A 183 -25.98 4.61 -2.36
C GLY A 183 -26.58 5.60 -3.37
N ARG A 184 -25.75 6.42 -4.02
CA ARG A 184 -26.17 7.33 -5.09
C ARG A 184 -26.55 6.61 -6.39
N ALA A 185 -26.02 5.42 -6.65
CA ALA A 185 -26.30 4.66 -7.87
C ALA A 185 -27.62 3.87 -7.80
N ILE A 186 -28.12 3.62 -6.58
CA ILE A 186 -29.36 2.87 -6.33
C ILE A 186 -30.55 3.75 -5.90
N ALA A 187 -30.31 5.05 -5.69
CA ALA A 187 -31.33 6.06 -5.40
C ALA A 187 -31.78 6.74 -6.70
#